data_AF-A0A820BUT8-F1
#
_entry.id   AF-A0A820BUT8-F1
#
_cell.length_a   1.000
_cell.length_b   1.000
_cell.length_c   1.000
_cell.angle_alpha   90.00
_cell.angle_beta   90.00
_cell.angle_gamma   90.00
#
_symmetry.space_group_name_H-M   'P 1'
#
loop_
_entity.id
_entity.type
_entity.pdbx_description
1 polymer ?
#
loop_
_entity_poly.entity_id
_entity_poly.type
_entity_poly.pdbx_seq_one_letter_code
_entity_poly.pdbx_strand_id
1 'polypeptide(L)' 'DACTNQFPGGNYYWGAQYGGVSSRDQCSSLPAALQAGCFWRFDWFQGADNPSMTFTEVTCPSAITDITGCIRS' A
#
# COMPACT_ATOMS: atom_id res chain seq x y z
N ASP A 1 -11.47 11.01 1.64
CA ASP A 1 -11.01 9.95 2.56
C ASP A 1 -12.14 8.95 2.74
N ALA A 2 -11.91 7.69 2.37
CA ALA A 2 -12.86 6.59 2.56
C ALA A 2 -12.39 5.56 3.60
N CYS A 3 -11.12 5.62 4.02
CA CYS A 3 -10.57 4.76 5.07
C CYS A 3 -11.34 4.98 6.39
N THR A 4 -11.72 6.24 6.63
CA THR A 4 -12.63 6.65 7.72
C THR A 4 -13.93 5.84 7.77
N ASN A 5 -14.54 5.57 6.62
CA ASN A 5 -15.80 4.83 6.56
C ASN A 5 -15.59 3.31 6.57
N GLN A 6 -14.47 2.83 6.03
CA GLN A 6 -14.19 1.40 5.90
C GLN A 6 -13.75 0.74 7.21
N PHE A 7 -13.04 1.47 8.08
CA PHE A 7 -12.49 0.93 9.33
C PHE A 7 -13.07 1.64 10.57
N PRO A 8 -14.40 1.57 10.82
CA PRO A 8 -15.07 2.32 11.89
C PRO A 8 -14.39 2.18 13.25
N GLY A 9 -14.14 3.30 13.95
CA GLY A 9 -13.54 3.35 15.30
C GLY A 9 -12.01 3.49 15.33
N GLY A 10 -11.33 3.55 14.18
CA GLY A 10 -9.89 3.82 14.10
C GLY A 10 -9.56 5.32 14.14
N ASN A 11 -8.35 5.68 14.57
CA ASN A 11 -7.83 7.02 14.39
C ASN A 11 -7.24 7.10 12.97
N TYR A 12 -8.04 7.54 11.98
CA TYR A 12 -7.70 7.47 10.54
C TYR A 12 -6.57 8.40 10.10
N TYR A 13 -6.09 9.23 11.02
CA TYR A 13 -4.84 9.96 10.89
C TYR A 13 -3.65 9.01 11.13
N TRP A 14 -3.48 8.01 10.27
CA TRP A 14 -2.28 7.17 10.27
C TRP A 14 -1.03 7.95 9.84
N GLY A 15 -1.19 9.18 9.33
CA GLY A 15 -0.09 10.08 9.02
C GLY A 15 -0.59 11.33 8.31
N ALA A 16 0.29 11.96 7.53
CA ALA A 16 -0.08 13.15 6.75
C ALA A 16 -1.08 12.81 5.65
N GLN A 17 -1.99 13.74 5.34
CA GLN A 17 -2.98 13.57 4.26
C GLN A 17 -2.31 13.23 2.91
N TYR A 18 -1.15 13.81 2.65
CA TYR A 18 -0.29 13.46 1.52
C TYR A 18 1.06 12.95 2.07
N GLY A 19 1.48 11.77 1.64
CA GLY A 19 2.68 11.07 2.14
C GLY A 19 2.40 10.01 3.21
N GLY A 20 1.31 10.11 3.97
CA GLY A 20 0.89 9.08 4.93
C GLY A 20 1.84 8.93 6.12
N VAL A 21 2.01 7.68 6.58
CA VAL A 21 2.98 7.31 7.64
C VAL A 21 4.40 7.78 7.29
N SER A 22 5.16 8.24 8.28
CA SER A 22 6.54 8.69 8.16
C SER A 22 7.58 7.69 8.68
N SER A 23 7.15 6.61 9.35
CA SER A 23 8.06 5.56 9.81
C SER A 23 7.44 4.16 9.71
N ARG A 24 8.31 3.16 9.63
CA ARG A 24 7.95 1.73 9.65
C ARG A 24 7.12 1.35 10.87
N ASP A 25 7.45 1.89 12.04
CA ASP A 25 6.79 1.53 13.30
C ASP A 25 5.32 1.94 13.33
N GLN A 26 4.97 3.01 12.61
CA GLN A 26 3.58 3.47 12.50
C GLN A 26 2.68 2.47 11.75
N CYS A 27 3.25 1.53 10.98
CA CYS A 27 2.49 0.48 10.32
C CYS A 27 1.69 -0.38 11.31
N SER A 28 2.15 -0.53 12.56
CA SER A 28 1.44 -1.27 13.60
C SER A 28 0.10 -0.64 14.01
N SER A 29 -0.12 0.64 13.71
CA SER A 29 -1.37 1.35 13.98
C SER A 29 -2.43 1.17 12.89
N LEU A 30 -2.06 0.60 11.74
CA LEU A 30 -2.99 0.31 10.64
C LEU A 30 -3.76 -0.99 10.93
N PRO A 31 -4.96 -1.17 10.32
CA PRO A 31 -5.68 -2.44 10.34
C PRO A 31 -4.79 -3.59 9.89
N ALA A 32 -4.90 -4.75 10.55
CA ALA A 32 -4.04 -5.92 10.31
C ALA A 32 -3.93 -6.30 8.82
N ALA A 33 -5.05 -6.22 8.09
CA ALA A 33 -5.12 -6.51 6.66
C ALA A 33 -4.24 -5.61 5.77
N LEU A 34 -3.86 -4.41 6.25
CA LEU A 34 -3.07 -3.43 5.52
C LEU A 34 -1.59 -3.38 5.95
N GLN A 35 -1.24 -3.99 7.08
CA GLN A 35 0.10 -3.85 7.67
C GLN A 35 1.20 -4.42 6.78
N ALA A 36 0.96 -5.56 6.11
CA ALA A 36 1.95 -6.18 5.24
C ALA A 36 2.38 -5.23 4.09
N GLY A 37 1.41 -4.57 3.45
CA GLY A 37 1.70 -3.56 2.42
C GLY A 37 2.36 -2.30 2.99
N CYS A 38 2.01 -1.90 4.20
CA CYS A 38 2.68 -0.79 4.89
C CYS A 38 4.15 -1.10 5.17
N PHE A 39 4.47 -2.29 5.71
CA PHE A 39 5.84 -2.70 5.96
C PHE A 39 6.65 -2.81 4.67
N TRP A 40 6.06 -3.29 3.57
CA TRP A 40 6.71 -3.32 2.25
C TRP A 40 7.28 -1.97 1.83
N ARG A 41 6.56 -0.86 2.12
CA ARG A 41 7.02 0.51 1.82
C ARG A 41 8.39 0.81 2.43
N PHE A 42 8.65 0.33 3.64
CA PHE A 42 9.88 0.63 4.37
C PHE A 42 10.94 -0.47 4.22
N ASP A 43 10.53 -1.72 3.99
CA ASP A 43 11.44 -2.86 3.92
C ASP A 43 12.02 -3.04 2.52
N TRP A 44 11.17 -3.27 1.53
CA TRP A 44 11.61 -3.52 0.15
C TRP A 44 11.78 -2.20 -0.62
N PHE A 45 10.81 -1.29 -0.47
CA PHE A 45 10.82 0.00 -1.16
C PHE A 45 11.67 1.07 -0.46
N GLN A 46 12.25 0.73 0.70
CA GLN A 46 13.23 1.55 1.44
C GLN A 46 12.76 2.96 1.81
N GLY A 47 11.44 3.17 1.91
CA GLY A 47 10.86 4.48 2.19
C GLY A 47 11.13 5.52 1.10
N ALA A 48 11.39 5.09 -0.14
CA ALA A 48 11.66 6.01 -1.25
C ALA A 48 10.52 7.03 -1.43
N ASP A 49 10.89 8.29 -1.67
CA ASP A 49 9.96 9.39 -1.86
C ASP A 49 9.85 9.73 -3.35
N ASN A 50 8.73 9.32 -3.95
CA ASN A 50 8.37 9.58 -5.36
C ASN A 50 9.50 9.31 -6.38
N PRO A 51 10.10 8.10 -6.41
CA PRO A 51 11.18 7.80 -7.34
C PRO A 51 10.69 7.76 -8.80
N SER A 52 11.50 8.29 -9.72
CA SER A 52 11.30 8.13 -11.16
C SER A 52 11.60 6.71 -11.62
N MET A 53 10.90 6.25 -12.67
CA MET A 53 11.11 4.92 -13.25
C MET A 53 10.83 4.92 -14.76
N THR A 54 11.40 3.94 -15.45
CA THR A 54 11.02 3.56 -16.81
C THR A 54 10.25 2.23 -16.76
N PHE A 55 9.22 2.07 -17.58
CA PHE A 55 8.40 0.86 -17.60
C PHE A 55 8.16 0.36 -19.02
N THR A 56 7.79 -0.91 -19.13
CA THR A 56 7.30 -1.55 -20.35
C THR A 56 6.10 -2.42 -20.01
N GLU A 57 5.16 -2.55 -20.93
CA GLU A 57 4.05 -3.47 -20.80
C GLU A 57 4.55 -4.93 -20.86
N VAL A 58 3.96 -5.80 -20.05
CA VAL A 58 4.26 -7.23 -19.97
C VAL A 58 2.97 -8.03 -19.80
N THR A 59 3.01 -9.31 -20.14
CA THR A 59 1.95 -10.23 -19.75
C THR A 59 1.80 -10.24 -18.23
N CYS A 60 0.58 -10.03 -17.73
CA CYS A 60 0.31 -10.03 -16.30
C CYS A 60 0.70 -11.39 -15.67
N PRO A 61 1.62 -11.43 -14.69
CA PRO A 61 1.96 -12.66 -14.00
C PRO A 61 0.77 -13.22 -13.21
N SER A 62 0.68 -14.56 -13.10
CA SER A 62 -0.41 -15.23 -12.36
C SER A 62 -0.49 -14.78 -10.90
N ALA A 63 0.67 -14.52 -10.27
CA ALA A 63 0.73 -13.99 -8.91
C ALA A 63 -0.06 -12.67 -8.69
N ILE A 64 -0.36 -11.91 -9.76
CA ILE A 64 -1.20 -10.71 -9.71
C ILE A 64 -2.63 -11.02 -10.16
N THR A 65 -2.81 -11.77 -11.25
CA THR A 65 -4.15 -12.04 -11.80
C THR A 65 -4.98 -12.96 -10.90
N ASP A 66 -4.35 -13.87 -10.16
CA ASP A 66 -5.03 -14.78 -9.23
C ASP A 66 -5.60 -14.03 -8.03
N ILE A 67 -5.00 -12.89 -7.65
CA ILE A 67 -5.48 -12.03 -6.56
C ILE A 67 -6.65 -11.15 -7.04
N THR A 68 -6.56 -10.63 -8.27
CA THR A 68 -7.53 -9.66 -8.80
C THR A 68 -8.70 -10.29 -9.54
N GLY A 69 -8.55 -11.52 -10.04
CA GLY A 69 -9.54 -12.19 -10.88
C GLY A 69 -9.68 -11.61 -12.28
N CYS A 70 -8.76 -10.75 -12.73
CA CYS A 70 -8.85 -10.05 -14.00
C CYS A 70 -7.69 -10.42 -14.95
N ILE A 71 -8.03 -10.95 -16.11
CA ILE A 71 -7.09 -11.32 -17.18
C ILE A 71 -7.59 -10.69 -18.48
N ARG A 72 -6.71 -10.00 -19.19
CA ARG A 72 -7.03 -9.42 -20.51
C ARG A 72 -6.91 -10.50 -21.58
N SER A 73 -7.96 -10.65 -22.39
CA SER A 73 -8.04 -11.59 -23.54
C SER A 73 -7.62 -10.95 -24.84
#